data_AF-A0A962AYC0-F1
#
_entry.id   AF-A0A962AYC0-F1
#
_cell.length_a   1.000
_cell.length_b   1.000
_cell.length_c   1.000
_cell.angle_alpha   90.00
_cell.angle_beta   90.00
_cell.angle_gamma   90.00
#
_symmetry.space_group_name_H-M   'P 1'
#
loop_
_entity.id
_entity.type
_entity.pdbx_description
1 polymer ?
#
loop_
_entity_poly.entity_id
_entity_poly.type
_entity_poly.pdbx_seq_one_letter_code
_entity_poly.pdbx_strand_id
1 'polypeptide(L)' 'LEFWIDPESPYFKKVFGEDKQFVFFCAGGLRSALAADTAQKMGLKPVSHVIGGFKAWKEAGGAVQKPETEWK' A
#
# COMPACT_ATOMS: atom_id res chain seq x y z
N LEU A 1 8.99 3.52 -4.85
CA LEU A 1 8.22 2.27 -4.69
C LEU A 1 8.84 1.18 -5.55
N GLU A 2 8.98 1.51 -6.83
CA GLU A 2 9.55 0.77 -7.96
C GLU A 2 10.82 -0.01 -7.59
N PHE A 3 11.86 0.66 -7.11
CA PHE A 3 13.13 -0.01 -6.74
C PHE A 3 13.01 -1.04 -5.61
N TRP A 4 11.96 -0.96 -4.78
CA TRP A 4 11.76 -1.95 -3.71
C TRP A 4 10.96 -3.15 -4.15
N ILE A 5 10.12 -3.01 -5.18
CA ILE A 5 9.21 -4.07 -5.65
C ILE A 5 9.81 -4.87 -6.82
N ASP A 6 10.74 -4.28 -7.56
CA ASP A 6 11.41 -4.92 -8.69
C ASP A 6 12.42 -5.99 -8.22
N PRO A 7 12.22 -7.28 -8.53
CA PRO A 7 13.13 -8.36 -8.14
C PRO A 7 14.55 -8.24 -8.71
N GLU A 8 14.72 -7.50 -9.82
CA GLU A 8 16.02 -7.27 -10.45
C GLU A 8 16.77 -6.09 -9.81
N SER A 9 16.10 -5.32 -8.95
CA SER A 9 16.70 -4.15 -8.30
C SER A 9 17.61 -4.54 -7.12
N PRO A 10 18.78 -3.88 -6.95
CA PRO A 10 19.62 -4.08 -5.75
C PRO A 10 18.93 -3.62 -4.45
N TYR A 11 17.83 -2.88 -4.54
CA TYR A 11 17.05 -2.42 -3.39
C TYR A 11 15.79 -3.26 -3.14
N PHE A 12 15.64 -4.39 -3.85
CA PHE A 12 14.49 -5.27 -3.71
C PHE A 12 14.29 -5.67 -2.25
N LYS A 13 13.07 -5.47 -1.76
CA LYS A 13 12.68 -5.93 -0.42
C LYS A 13 11.96 -7.27 -0.56
N LYS A 14 12.53 -8.30 0.07
CA LYS A 14 12.01 -9.69 0.06
C LYS A 14 10.51 -9.81 0.39
N VAL A 15 9.99 -8.90 1.22
CA VAL A 15 8.55 -8.86 1.57
C VAL A 15 7.65 -8.76 0.34
N PHE A 16 8.11 -8.15 -0.76
CA PHE A 16 7.33 -8.02 -2.00
C PHE A 16 7.43 -9.25 -2.92
N GLY A 17 8.22 -10.26 -2.56
CA GLY A 17 8.28 -11.56 -3.25
C GLY A 17 7.43 -12.65 -2.59
N GLU A 18 6.72 -12.33 -1.49
CA GLU A 18 5.85 -13.27 -0.80
C GLU A 18 4.52 -13.44 -1.53
N ASP A 19 3.94 -14.64 -1.49
CA ASP A 19 2.60 -14.93 -2.00
C ASP A 19 1.53 -14.35 -1.06
N LYS A 20 1.40 -13.03 -1.09
CA LYS A 20 0.48 -12.25 -0.26
C LYS A 20 -0.22 -11.20 -1.10
N GLN A 21 -1.43 -10.84 -0.67
CA GLN A 21 -2.11 -9.69 -1.23
C GLN A 21 -1.54 -8.39 -0.65
N PHE A 22 -1.10 -7.50 -1.52
CA PHE A 22 -0.65 -6.16 -1.15
C PHE A 22 -1.76 -5.15 -1.36
N VAL A 23 -2.18 -4.49 -0.28
CA VAL A 23 -3.25 -3.49 -0.30
C VAL A 23 -2.66 -2.11 -0.08
N PHE A 24 -2.81 -1.22 -1.07
CA PHE A 24 -2.35 0.16 -1.00
C PHE A 24 -3.45 1.08 -0.47
N PHE A 25 -3.08 2.05 0.37
CA PHE A 25 -4.00 3.11 0.78
C PHE A 25 -3.26 4.45 0.91
N CYS A 26 -4.00 5.53 0.72
CA CYS A 26 -3.56 6.88 1.03
C CYS A 26 -4.71 7.62 1.72
N ALA A 27 -4.63 8.94 1.90
CA ALA A 27 -5.70 9.69 2.55
C ALA A 27 -7.06 9.60 1.82
N GLY A 28 -7.06 9.63 0.47
CA GLY A 28 -8.28 9.80 -0.35
C GLY A 28 -8.42 8.85 -1.56
N GLY A 29 -7.54 7.86 -1.71
CA GLY A 29 -7.64 6.82 -2.74
C GLY A 29 -6.83 7.05 -4.04
N LEU A 30 -6.67 8.29 -4.52
CA LEU A 30 -6.05 8.55 -5.83
C LEU A 30 -4.57 8.12 -5.93
N ARG A 31 -3.74 8.48 -4.93
CA ARG A 31 -2.31 8.13 -4.95
C ARG A 31 -2.08 6.63 -4.82
N SER A 32 -2.88 5.97 -3.99
CA SER A 32 -2.82 4.52 -3.82
C SER A 32 -3.30 3.77 -5.06
N ALA A 33 -4.23 4.32 -5.83
CA ALA A 33 -4.64 3.76 -7.11
C ALA A 33 -3.48 3.76 -8.10
N LEU A 34 -2.77 4.89 -8.25
CA LEU A 34 -1.58 4.97 -9.11
C LEU A 34 -0.46 4.04 -8.64
N ALA A 35 -0.19 3.99 -7.33
CA ALA A 35 0.82 3.09 -6.77
C ALA A 35 0.50 1.61 -7.03
N ALA A 36 -0.77 1.22 -6.86
CA ALA A 36 -1.24 -0.14 -7.12
C ALA A 36 -1.14 -0.50 -8.62
N ASP A 37 -1.52 0.41 -9.52
CA ASP A 37 -1.39 0.23 -10.97
C ASP A 37 0.07 0.07 -11.41
N THR A 38 0.97 0.94 -10.92
CA THR A 38 2.42 0.80 -11.17
C THR A 38 2.94 -0.54 -10.65
N ALA A 39 2.61 -0.92 -9.42
CA ALA A 39 3.08 -2.17 -8.84
C ALA A 39 2.56 -3.40 -9.61
N GLN A 40 1.30 -3.37 -10.04
CA GLN A 40 0.70 -4.43 -10.86
C GLN A 40 1.37 -4.56 -12.22
N LYS A 41 1.69 -3.43 -12.88
CA LYS A 41 2.43 -3.39 -14.16
C LYS A 41 3.85 -3.94 -14.04
N MET A 42 4.47 -3.75 -12.89
CA MET A 42 5.80 -4.30 -12.57
C MET A 42 5.77 -5.77 -12.13
N GLY A 43 4.58 -6.39 -12.04
CA GLY A 43 4.43 -7.81 -11.77
C GLY A 43 4.11 -8.17 -10.32
N LEU A 44 4.04 -7.20 -9.39
CA LEU A 44 3.57 -7.46 -8.03
C LEU A 44 2.11 -7.88 -8.08
N LYS A 45 1.81 -9.12 -7.68
CA LYS A 45 0.45 -9.69 -7.69
C LYS A 45 0.32 -10.72 -6.57
N PRO A 46 -0.83 -10.80 -5.88
CA PRO A 46 -2.03 -9.96 -6.06
C PRO A 46 -1.92 -8.56 -5.41
N VAL A 47 -2.46 -7.53 -6.09
CA VAL A 47 -2.43 -6.11 -5.66
C VAL A 47 -3.82 -5.50 -5.71
N SER A 48 -4.15 -4.68 -4.71
CA SER A 48 -5.39 -3.88 -4.66
C SER A 48 -5.17 -2.54 -3.96
N HIS A 49 -6.16 -1.65 -4.00
CA HIS A 49 -6.15 -0.42 -3.22
C HIS A 49 -7.49 -0.13 -2.55
N VAL A 50 -7.46 0.66 -1.47
CA VAL A 50 -8.68 1.11 -0.78
C VAL A 50 -9.31 2.26 -1.55
N ILE A 51 -10.53 2.08 -2.06
CA ILE A 51 -11.31 3.14 -2.71
C ILE A 51 -11.64 4.23 -1.68
N GLY A 52 -11.43 5.50 -2.03
CA GLY A 52 -11.61 6.63 -1.11
C GLY A 52 -10.57 6.73 0.01
N GLY A 53 -9.61 5.80 0.07
CA GLY A 53 -8.49 5.79 1.00
C GLY A 53 -8.92 5.70 2.47
N PHE A 54 -8.07 6.22 3.35
CA PHE A 54 -8.27 6.21 4.79
C PHE A 54 -9.51 7.00 5.22
N LYS A 55 -9.89 8.05 4.48
CA LYS A 55 -11.13 8.79 4.73
C LYS A 55 -12.35 7.86 4.64
N ALA A 56 -12.50 7.16 3.52
CA ALA A 56 -13.62 6.24 3.31
C ALA A 56 -13.60 5.05 4.28
N TRP A 57 -12.40 4.55 4.64
CA TRP A 57 -12.26 3.53 5.68
C TRP A 57 -12.87 3.96 7.03
N LYS A 58 -12.59 5.19 7.46
CA LYS A 58 -13.18 5.75 8.69
C LYS A 58 -14.68 5.96 8.59
N GLU A 59 -15.16 6.49 7.46
CA GLU A 59 -16.59 6.72 7.22
C GLU A 59 -17.38 5.41 7.19
N ALA A 60 -16.75 4.31 6.76
CA ALA A 60 -17.30 2.95 6.82
C ALA A 60 -17.25 2.31 8.22
N GLY A 61 -16.78 3.04 9.25
CA GLY A 61 -16.66 2.51 10.62
C GLY A 61 -15.49 1.57 10.84
N GLY A 62 -14.49 1.58 9.96
CA GLY A 62 -13.29 0.75 10.08
C GLY A 62 -12.46 1.09 11.32
N ALA A 63 -11.82 0.06 11.91
CA ALA A 63 -10.97 0.23 13.07
C ALA A 63 -9.77 1.16 12.77
N VAL A 64 -9.45 2.05 13.69
CA VAL A 64 -8.31 2.97 13.61
C VAL A 64 -7.62 3.05 14.96
N GLN A 65 -6.31 2.83 14.96
CA GLN A 65 -5.45 3.12 16.10
C GLN A 65 -4.84 4.52 15.92
N LYS A 66 -4.95 5.36 16.94
CA LYS A 66 -4.21 6.63 16.96
C LYS A 66 -2.74 6.33 17.31
N PRO A 67 -1.77 7.01 16.69
CA PRO A 67 -0.37 6.86 17.07
C PRO A 67 -0.21 7.21 18.55
N GLU A 68 0.67 6.48 19.23
CA GLU A 68 1.03 6.77 20.61
C GLU A 68 1.65 8.17 20.66
N THR A 69 0.99 9.09 21.39
CA THR A 69 1.47 10.45 21.58
C THR A 69 2.45 10.50 22.74
N GLU A 70 3.54 9.73 22.67
CA GLU A 70 4.73 10.01 23.46
C GLU A 70 5.78 10.62 22.53
N TRP A 71 5.61 11.91 22.23
CA TRP A 71 6.75 12.73 21.82
C TRP A 71 7.50 13.07 23.11
N LYS A 72 8.52 12.27 23.45
CA LYS A 72 9.54 12.65 24.44
C LYS A 72 10.68 13.37 23.73
#